data_AF-A0A9W7YPY5-F1
#
_entry.id   AF-A0A9W7YPY5-F1
#
_cell.length_a   1.000
_cell.length_b   1.000
_cell.length_c   1.000
_cell.angle_alpha   90.00
_cell.angle_beta   90.00
_cell.angle_gamma   90.00
#
_symmetry.space_group_name_H-M   'P 1'
#
loop_
_entity.id
_entity.type
_entity.pdbx_description
1 polymer ?
#
loop_
_entity_poly.entity_id
_entity_poly.type
_entity_poly.pdbx_seq_one_letter_code
_entity_poly.pdbx_strand_id
1 'polypeptide(L)'
;VSTDIPTGKEKGDFFAVYAPVFERESRFSKVTPVPVLGDAEAARDDVEAFYEFWYSFDSWRTFEYLDKEDVGGGGNRDDKRYIDTKNRKERANRKKEDGQRVRTFVDNALKADPRMARFKEEDKQKRNARRNAREDEDRKAREAKVAAEEAAKQAAVAAVTAEQDEKKSRQDAHKQFKKEQRQLKLAFKNAAFFGDVTAFTAKLDKILAAKKDVDALVAVRTEIEAAHAAGNGAAVVDEIVAKL
;
A
#
# COMPACT_ATOMS: atom_id res chain seq x y z
N VAL A 1 -24.02 -54.76 11.95
CA VAL A 1 -23.44 -53.44 11.59
C VAL A 1 -24.59 -52.48 11.44
N SER A 2 -24.68 -51.43 12.26
CA SER A 2 -25.79 -50.48 12.15
C SER A 2 -25.85 -49.90 10.74
N THR A 3 -27.05 -49.91 10.15
CA THR A 3 -27.35 -49.31 8.84
C THR A 3 -27.48 -47.80 8.88
N ASP A 4 -27.33 -47.20 10.07
CA ASP A 4 -27.51 -45.78 10.27
C ASP A 4 -26.45 -44.96 9.51
N ILE A 5 -26.89 -43.79 9.06
CA ILE A 5 -26.09 -42.80 8.37
C ILE A 5 -25.87 -41.65 9.35
N PRO A 6 -24.63 -41.24 9.61
CA PRO A 6 -24.32 -40.15 10.52
C PRO A 6 -25.09 -38.88 10.18
N THR A 7 -25.78 -38.33 11.18
CA THR A 7 -26.60 -37.12 11.02
C THR A 7 -25.79 -35.82 11.20
N GLY A 8 -24.49 -35.92 11.43
CA GLY A 8 -23.58 -34.79 11.68
C GLY A 8 -23.51 -34.34 13.14
N LYS A 9 -24.21 -35.02 14.07
CA LYS A 9 -24.16 -34.76 15.52
C LYS A 9 -23.51 -35.88 16.32
N GLU A 10 -22.92 -36.86 15.63
CA GLU A 10 -22.29 -38.01 16.27
C GLU A 10 -21.09 -37.54 17.10
N LYS A 11 -20.99 -38.03 18.33
CA LYS A 11 -19.83 -37.78 19.20
C LYS A 11 -18.81 -38.88 18.97
N GLY A 12 -17.58 -38.53 18.62
CA GLY A 12 -16.51 -39.50 18.44
C GLY A 12 -15.46 -39.03 17.44
N ASP A 13 -14.53 -39.93 17.13
CA ASP A 13 -13.56 -39.72 16.05
C ASP A 13 -14.26 -39.70 14.69
N PHE A 14 -13.97 -38.66 13.89
CA PHE A 14 -14.56 -38.46 12.58
C PHE A 14 -14.30 -39.66 11.66
N PHE A 15 -13.05 -40.15 11.61
CA PHE A 15 -12.67 -41.23 10.70
C PHE A 15 -13.36 -42.54 11.11
N ALA A 16 -13.41 -42.85 12.40
CA ALA A 16 -14.13 -44.03 12.91
C ALA A 16 -15.64 -44.01 12.57
N VAL A 17 -16.27 -42.84 12.56
CA VAL A 17 -17.72 -42.71 12.27
C VAL A 17 -18.00 -42.74 10.77
N TYR A 18 -17.23 -42.00 9.98
CA TYR A 18 -17.53 -41.76 8.56
C TYR A 18 -16.88 -42.77 7.60
N ALA A 19 -15.67 -43.27 7.89
CA ALA A 19 -14.97 -44.18 6.99
C ALA A 19 -15.75 -45.48 6.70
N PRO A 20 -16.35 -46.18 7.70
CA PRO A 20 -17.12 -47.40 7.43
C PRO A 20 -18.37 -47.14 6.59
N VAL A 21 -18.93 -45.94 6.69
CA VAL A 21 -20.12 -45.54 5.93
C VAL A 21 -19.72 -45.27 4.48
N PHE A 22 -18.64 -44.51 4.25
CA PHE A 22 -18.11 -44.31 2.90
C PHE A 22 -17.70 -45.62 2.22
N GLU A 23 -17.08 -46.56 2.96
CA GLU A 23 -16.73 -47.89 2.44
C GLU A 23 -17.97 -48.73 2.11
N ARG A 24 -19.05 -48.59 2.88
CA ARG A 24 -20.32 -49.26 2.56
C ARG A 24 -20.96 -48.67 1.31
N GLU A 25 -21.00 -47.35 1.19
CA GLU A 25 -21.59 -46.66 0.05
C GLU A 25 -20.75 -46.84 -1.23
N SER A 26 -19.42 -46.97 -1.11
CA SER A 26 -18.51 -47.11 -2.27
C SER A 26 -18.79 -48.36 -3.10
N ARG A 27 -19.35 -49.40 -2.47
CA ARG A 27 -19.79 -50.65 -3.12
C ARG A 27 -20.82 -50.41 -4.20
N PHE A 28 -21.61 -49.34 -4.08
CA PHE A 28 -22.63 -48.97 -5.05
C PHE A 28 -22.12 -48.04 -6.15
N SER A 29 -20.82 -47.68 -6.16
CA SER A 29 -20.24 -46.83 -7.20
C SER A 29 -20.16 -47.52 -8.55
N LYS A 30 -20.52 -46.80 -9.62
CA LYS A 30 -20.21 -47.23 -11.00
C LYS A 30 -18.80 -46.89 -11.45
N VAL A 31 -18.20 -45.88 -10.84
CA VAL A 31 -16.87 -45.36 -11.20
C VAL A 31 -15.83 -45.97 -10.25
N THR A 32 -14.75 -46.48 -10.82
CA THR A 32 -13.62 -47.06 -10.06
C THR A 32 -12.30 -46.52 -10.63
N PRO A 33 -11.26 -46.31 -9.79
CA PRO A 33 -11.21 -46.57 -8.35
C PRO A 33 -11.99 -45.55 -7.52
N VAL A 34 -12.54 -45.99 -6.38
CA VAL A 34 -13.23 -45.10 -5.42
C VAL A 34 -12.19 -44.56 -4.42
N PRO A 35 -12.04 -43.25 -4.25
CA PRO A 35 -11.12 -42.69 -3.28
C PRO A 35 -11.55 -43.01 -1.85
N VAL A 36 -10.57 -43.34 -1.00
CA VAL A 36 -10.77 -43.59 0.43
C VAL A 36 -10.72 -42.29 1.21
N LEU A 37 -11.36 -42.25 2.39
CA LEU A 37 -11.44 -41.03 3.22
C LEU A 37 -10.06 -40.50 3.67
N GLY A 38 -9.08 -41.40 3.77
CA GLY A 38 -7.72 -41.08 4.22
C GLY A 38 -7.60 -40.92 5.74
N ASP A 39 -6.52 -40.29 6.17
CA ASP A 39 -6.19 -40.01 7.56
C ASP A 39 -6.21 -38.50 7.86
N ALA A 40 -5.87 -38.13 9.10
CA ALA A 40 -5.88 -36.73 9.56
C ALA A 40 -4.81 -35.85 8.90
N GLU A 41 -3.78 -36.45 8.30
CA GLU A 41 -2.62 -35.74 7.72
C GLU A 41 -2.64 -35.76 6.18
N ALA A 42 -3.71 -36.26 5.57
CA ALA A 42 -3.91 -36.25 4.13
C ALA A 42 -3.75 -34.85 3.53
N ALA A 43 -3.11 -34.78 2.35
CA ALA A 43 -2.90 -33.53 1.64
C ALA A 43 -4.25 -32.92 1.22
N ARG A 44 -4.30 -31.59 1.14
CA ARG A 44 -5.50 -30.86 0.75
C ARG A 44 -6.07 -31.35 -0.58
N ASP A 45 -5.21 -31.54 -1.57
CA ASP A 45 -5.60 -31.97 -2.91
C ASP A 45 -6.28 -33.35 -2.89
N ASP A 46 -5.80 -34.27 -2.04
CA ASP A 46 -6.41 -35.60 -1.89
C ASP A 46 -7.79 -35.52 -1.23
N VAL A 47 -7.94 -34.65 -0.23
CA VAL A 47 -9.22 -34.41 0.45
C VAL A 47 -10.22 -33.76 -0.50
N GLU A 48 -9.79 -32.77 -1.29
CA GLU A 48 -10.64 -32.12 -2.29
C GLU A 48 -11.08 -33.10 -3.39
N ALA A 49 -10.15 -33.91 -3.92
CA ALA A 49 -10.46 -34.93 -4.91
C ALA A 49 -11.42 -36.00 -4.37
N PHE A 50 -11.26 -36.40 -3.10
CA PHE A 50 -12.19 -37.30 -2.42
C PHE A 50 -13.62 -36.73 -2.41
N TYR A 51 -13.79 -35.49 -1.94
CA TYR A 51 -15.11 -34.87 -1.88
C TYR A 51 -15.69 -34.60 -3.27
N GLU A 52 -14.87 -34.24 -4.26
CA GLU A 52 -15.31 -34.06 -5.65
C GLU A 52 -15.88 -35.34 -6.25
N PHE A 53 -15.22 -36.48 -6.03
CA PHE A 53 -15.75 -37.79 -6.41
C PHE A 53 -17.11 -38.06 -5.76
N TRP A 54 -17.25 -37.81 -4.45
CA TRP A 54 -18.50 -38.06 -3.74
C TRP A 54 -19.64 -37.09 -4.10
N TYR A 55 -19.33 -35.86 -4.50
CA TYR A 55 -20.34 -34.93 -5.04
C TYR A 55 -20.81 -35.30 -6.45
N SER A 56 -19.98 -36.03 -7.20
CA SER A 56 -20.28 -36.58 -8.52
C SER A 56 -20.65 -38.07 -8.49
N PHE A 57 -20.99 -38.61 -7.31
CA PHE A 57 -21.24 -40.03 -7.10
C PHE A 57 -22.37 -40.58 -7.97
N ASP A 58 -22.05 -41.56 -8.83
CA ASP A 58 -23.04 -42.30 -9.63
C ASP A 58 -23.21 -43.73 -9.11
N SER A 59 -24.43 -44.02 -8.65
CA SER A 59 -24.80 -45.29 -8.04
C SER A 59 -25.41 -46.26 -9.05
N TRP A 60 -24.96 -47.53 -9.03
CA TRP A 60 -25.63 -48.65 -9.72
C TRP A 60 -26.76 -49.27 -8.91
N ARG A 61 -27.01 -48.79 -7.68
CA ARG A 61 -28.07 -49.32 -6.81
C ARG A 61 -29.43 -49.27 -7.50
N THR A 62 -30.12 -50.41 -7.51
CA THR A 62 -31.48 -50.56 -8.01
C THR A 62 -32.47 -50.72 -6.85
N PHE A 63 -33.72 -50.34 -7.07
CA PHE A 63 -34.79 -50.36 -6.06
C PHE A 63 -35.95 -51.29 -6.47
N GLU A 64 -35.69 -52.26 -7.34
CA GLU A 64 -36.68 -53.20 -7.88
C GLU A 64 -37.29 -54.08 -6.78
N TYR A 65 -36.52 -54.41 -5.74
CA TYR A 65 -37.01 -55.16 -4.58
C TYR A 65 -38.06 -54.41 -3.74
N LEU A 66 -38.28 -53.12 -4.01
CA LEU A 66 -39.30 -52.29 -3.35
C LEU A 66 -40.50 -52.01 -4.27
N ASP A 67 -40.57 -52.66 -5.43
CA ASP A 67 -41.73 -52.58 -6.31
C ASP A 67 -42.93 -53.24 -5.62
N LYS A 68 -44.03 -52.50 -5.51
CA LYS A 68 -45.20 -52.91 -4.71
C LYS A 68 -46.11 -53.91 -5.42
N GLU A 69 -46.10 -53.90 -6.75
CA GLU A 69 -47.01 -54.67 -7.58
C GLU A 69 -46.19 -55.52 -8.56
N ASP A 70 -46.49 -56.82 -8.62
CA ASP A 70 -45.83 -57.74 -9.54
C ASP A 70 -46.42 -57.61 -10.95
N VAL A 71 -45.54 -57.39 -11.93
CA VAL A 71 -45.87 -57.32 -13.37
C VAL A 71 -46.31 -58.69 -13.92
N GLY A 72 -45.93 -59.78 -13.24
CA GLY A 72 -46.26 -61.16 -13.59
C GLY A 72 -47.69 -61.60 -13.28
N GLY A 73 -48.43 -60.85 -12.44
CA GLY A 73 -49.83 -61.14 -12.11
C GLY A 73 -50.72 -61.13 -13.36
N GLY A 74 -51.47 -62.21 -13.60
CA GLY A 74 -52.30 -62.40 -14.79
C GLY A 74 -53.35 -61.30 -14.99
N GLY A 75 -53.01 -60.26 -15.75
CA GLY A 75 -53.88 -59.17 -16.18
C GLY A 75 -53.68 -58.80 -17.65
N ASN A 76 -54.49 -57.86 -18.16
CA ASN A 76 -54.42 -57.41 -19.55
C ASN A 76 -53.08 -56.70 -19.83
N ARG A 77 -52.65 -56.63 -21.10
CA ARG A 77 -51.39 -55.97 -21.50
C ARG A 77 -51.29 -54.52 -20.99
N ASP A 78 -52.40 -53.81 -20.98
CA ASP A 78 -52.46 -52.42 -20.52
C ASP A 78 -52.26 -52.31 -19.00
N ASP A 79 -52.79 -53.27 -18.23
CA ASP A 79 -52.59 -53.34 -16.77
C ASP A 79 -51.11 -53.60 -16.46
N LYS A 80 -50.47 -54.53 -17.18
CA LYS A 80 -49.03 -54.80 -17.05
C LYS A 80 -48.19 -53.57 -17.36
N ARG A 81 -48.54 -52.82 -18.42
CA ARG A 81 -47.84 -51.58 -18.79
C ARG A 81 -48.05 -50.48 -17.74
N TYR A 82 -49.24 -50.37 -17.18
CA TYR A 82 -49.56 -49.42 -16.13
C TYR A 82 -48.75 -49.70 -14.84
N ILE A 83 -48.72 -50.97 -14.42
CA ILE A 83 -47.95 -51.43 -13.26
C ILE A 83 -46.46 -51.17 -13.47
N ASP A 84 -45.88 -51.55 -14.62
CA ASP A 84 -44.47 -51.28 -14.93
C ASP A 84 -44.14 -49.78 -14.93
N THR A 85 -45.03 -48.96 -15.48
CA THR A 85 -44.86 -47.49 -15.47
C THR A 85 -44.88 -46.92 -14.05
N LYS A 86 -45.78 -47.42 -13.20
CA LYS A 86 -45.90 -47.02 -11.79
C LYS A 86 -44.66 -47.44 -11.00
N ASN A 87 -44.22 -48.70 -11.14
CA ASN A 87 -42.99 -49.21 -10.53
C ASN A 87 -41.77 -48.42 -11.00
N ARG A 88 -41.62 -48.15 -12.31
CA ARG A 88 -40.52 -47.33 -12.85
C ARG A 88 -40.51 -45.92 -12.24
N LYS A 89 -41.67 -45.28 -12.08
CA LYS A 89 -41.78 -43.98 -11.41
C LYS A 89 -41.35 -44.06 -9.94
N GLU A 90 -41.77 -45.11 -9.23
CA GLU A 90 -41.42 -45.31 -7.83
C GLU A 90 -39.90 -45.58 -7.65
N ARG A 91 -39.31 -46.42 -8.52
CA ARG A 91 -37.86 -46.64 -8.57
C ARG A 91 -37.09 -45.35 -8.85
N ALA A 92 -37.57 -44.51 -9.79
CA ALA A 92 -36.95 -43.23 -10.08
C ALA A 92 -37.01 -42.27 -8.88
N ASN A 93 -38.12 -42.22 -8.16
CA ASN A 93 -38.27 -41.43 -6.94
C ASN A 93 -37.30 -41.91 -5.85
N ARG A 94 -37.24 -43.22 -5.59
CA ARG A 94 -36.31 -43.81 -4.62
C ARG A 94 -34.85 -43.56 -4.97
N LYS A 95 -34.50 -43.64 -6.26
CA LYS A 95 -33.16 -43.30 -6.73
C LYS A 95 -32.82 -41.83 -6.49
N LYS A 96 -33.78 -40.93 -6.67
CA LYS A 96 -33.62 -39.50 -6.34
C LYS A 96 -33.43 -39.28 -4.83
N GLU A 97 -34.24 -39.94 -4.00
CA GLU A 97 -34.14 -39.88 -2.54
C GLU A 97 -32.79 -40.42 -2.03
N ASP A 98 -32.31 -41.54 -2.59
CA ASP A 98 -31.01 -42.11 -2.25
C ASP A 98 -29.86 -41.17 -2.66
N GLY A 99 -29.95 -40.54 -3.84
CA GLY A 99 -28.99 -39.51 -4.24
C GLY A 99 -28.97 -38.31 -3.29
N GLN A 100 -30.14 -37.84 -2.85
CA GLN A 100 -30.25 -36.77 -1.85
C GLN A 100 -29.70 -37.18 -0.48
N ARG A 101 -29.95 -38.44 -0.08
CA ARG A 101 -29.42 -39.04 1.15
C ARG A 101 -27.90 -39.06 1.14
N VAL A 102 -27.28 -39.57 0.06
CA VAL A 102 -25.81 -39.58 -0.09
C VAL A 102 -25.27 -38.15 -0.08
N ARG A 103 -25.89 -37.22 -0.81
CA ARG A 103 -25.45 -35.82 -0.82
C ARG A 103 -25.49 -35.17 0.56
N THR A 104 -26.57 -35.38 1.31
CA THR A 104 -26.73 -34.86 2.67
C THR A 104 -25.71 -35.48 3.62
N PHE A 105 -25.42 -36.78 3.46
CA PHE A 105 -24.37 -37.46 4.20
C PHE A 105 -22.99 -36.85 3.92
N VAL A 106 -22.65 -36.61 2.65
CA VAL A 106 -21.40 -35.97 2.23
C VAL A 106 -21.29 -34.55 2.80
N ASP A 107 -22.37 -33.76 2.75
CA ASP A 107 -22.40 -32.41 3.33
C ASP A 107 -22.18 -32.42 4.84
N ASN A 108 -22.74 -33.40 5.55
CA ASN A 108 -22.52 -33.58 6.98
C ASN A 108 -21.09 -34.00 7.28
N ALA A 109 -20.51 -34.89 6.46
CA ALA A 109 -19.11 -35.30 6.58
C ALA A 109 -18.18 -34.09 6.37
N LEU A 110 -18.39 -33.30 5.32
CA LEU A 110 -17.60 -32.11 5.02
C LEU A 110 -17.61 -31.09 6.17
N LYS A 111 -18.74 -30.93 6.84
CA LYS A 111 -18.87 -30.02 8.01
C LYS A 111 -18.19 -30.56 9.26
N ALA A 112 -18.13 -31.88 9.42
CA ALA A 112 -17.54 -32.54 10.57
C ALA A 112 -16.03 -32.82 10.39
N ASP A 113 -15.51 -32.76 9.17
CA ASP A 113 -14.10 -33.09 8.87
C ASP A 113 -13.13 -32.05 9.49
N PRO A 114 -12.23 -32.47 10.39
CA PRO A 114 -11.26 -31.56 11.02
C PRO A 114 -10.25 -30.97 10.03
N ARG A 115 -9.93 -31.65 8.93
CA ARG A 115 -8.98 -31.19 7.90
C ARG A 115 -9.56 -30.00 7.14
N MET A 116 -10.83 -30.07 6.79
CA MET A 116 -11.53 -28.95 6.12
C MET A 116 -11.59 -27.70 7.01
N ALA A 117 -11.76 -27.88 8.32
CA ALA A 117 -11.69 -26.76 9.26
C ALA A 117 -10.28 -26.13 9.30
N ARG A 118 -9.22 -26.95 9.30
CA ARG A 118 -7.82 -26.48 9.22
C ARG A 118 -7.57 -25.70 7.92
N PHE A 119 -7.91 -26.26 6.76
CA PHE A 119 -7.70 -25.61 5.46
C PHE A 119 -8.47 -24.27 5.36
N LYS A 120 -9.68 -24.21 5.89
CA LYS A 120 -10.48 -22.98 5.92
C LYS A 120 -9.83 -21.89 6.79
N GLU A 121 -9.26 -22.25 7.93
CA GLU A 121 -8.55 -21.31 8.79
C GLU A 121 -7.22 -20.86 8.15
N GLU A 122 -6.47 -21.77 7.52
CA GLU A 122 -5.26 -21.43 6.76
C GLU A 122 -5.55 -20.47 5.59
N ASP A 123 -6.62 -20.71 4.83
CA ASP A 123 -7.04 -19.82 3.74
C ASP A 123 -7.45 -18.44 4.25
N LYS A 124 -8.15 -18.40 5.39
CA LYS A 124 -8.51 -17.15 6.06
C LYS A 124 -7.27 -16.40 6.54
N GLN A 125 -6.28 -17.09 7.10
CA GLN A 125 -5.01 -16.50 7.52
C GLN A 125 -4.21 -15.97 6.33
N LYS A 126 -4.07 -16.74 5.25
CA LYS A 126 -3.41 -16.29 4.02
C LYS A 126 -4.09 -15.06 3.42
N ARG A 127 -5.43 -15.05 3.41
CA ARG A 127 -6.22 -13.89 2.93
C ARG A 127 -6.01 -12.66 3.81
N ASN A 128 -6.05 -12.83 5.14
CA ASN A 128 -5.82 -11.74 6.09
C ASN A 128 -4.39 -11.22 6.01
N ALA A 129 -3.39 -12.09 5.91
CA ALA A 129 -1.99 -11.71 5.73
C ALA A 129 -1.79 -10.89 4.44
N ARG A 130 -2.40 -11.32 3.33
CA ARG A 130 -2.37 -10.56 2.06
C ARG A 130 -3.06 -9.19 2.18
N ARG A 131 -4.17 -9.10 2.93
CA ARG A 131 -4.85 -7.83 3.18
C ARG A 131 -3.97 -6.90 4.03
N ASN A 132 -3.46 -7.39 5.15
CA ASN A 132 -2.63 -6.61 6.06
C ASN A 132 -1.33 -6.14 5.37
N ALA A 133 -0.70 -6.99 4.54
CA ALA A 133 0.48 -6.60 3.78
C ALA A 133 0.21 -5.45 2.81
N ARG A 134 -0.96 -5.44 2.15
CA ARG A 134 -1.39 -4.33 1.28
C ARG A 134 -1.67 -3.06 2.07
N GLU A 135 -2.35 -3.18 3.22
CA GLU A 135 -2.64 -2.05 4.10
C GLU A 135 -1.36 -1.43 4.67
N ASP A 136 -0.36 -2.24 5.02
CA ASP A 136 0.95 -1.78 5.48
C ASP A 136 1.77 -1.10 4.37
N GLU A 137 1.71 -1.63 3.14
CA GLU A 137 2.32 -1.00 1.97
C GLU A 137 1.69 0.36 1.66
N ASP A 138 0.36 0.43 1.64
CA ASP A 138 -0.39 1.67 1.45
C ASP A 138 -0.11 2.70 2.57
N ARG A 139 0.00 2.24 3.83
CA ARG A 139 0.35 3.11 4.96
C ARG A 139 1.76 3.70 4.79
N LYS A 140 2.76 2.87 4.48
CA LYS A 140 4.13 3.33 4.23
C LYS A 140 4.21 4.29 3.04
N ALA A 141 3.46 4.03 1.97
CA ALA A 141 3.40 4.90 0.81
C ALA A 141 2.76 6.27 1.14
N ARG A 142 1.72 6.29 1.98
CA ARG A 142 1.10 7.54 2.46
C ARG A 142 2.04 8.32 3.38
N GLU A 143 2.68 7.65 4.34
CA GLU A 143 3.67 8.26 5.23
C GLU A 143 4.84 8.87 4.45
N ALA A 144 5.36 8.14 3.44
CA ALA A 144 6.42 8.65 2.57
C ALA A 144 5.99 9.87 1.76
N LYS A 145 4.75 9.90 1.25
CA LYS A 145 4.21 11.07 0.54
C LYS A 145 4.05 12.29 1.45
N VAL A 146 3.53 12.09 2.66
CA VAL A 146 3.38 13.19 3.64
C VAL A 146 4.74 13.72 4.05
N ALA A 147 5.71 12.85 4.33
CA ALA A 147 7.08 13.26 4.67
C ALA A 147 7.76 14.01 3.51
N ALA A 148 7.56 13.58 2.27
CA ALA A 148 8.09 14.27 1.10
C ALA A 148 7.44 15.65 0.88
N GLU A 149 6.13 15.78 1.12
CA GLU A 149 5.42 17.05 1.01
C GLU A 149 5.84 18.02 2.12
N GLU A 150 6.01 17.55 3.36
CA GLU A 150 6.53 18.37 4.46
C GLU A 150 7.96 18.84 4.21
N ALA A 151 8.84 17.95 3.72
CA ALA A 151 10.21 18.30 3.36
C ALA A 151 10.24 19.35 2.23
N ALA A 152 9.38 19.21 1.21
CA ALA A 152 9.26 20.18 0.13
C ALA A 152 8.75 21.55 0.62
N LYS A 153 7.76 21.57 1.53
CA LYS A 153 7.27 22.81 2.15
C LYS A 153 8.36 23.49 2.98
N GLN A 154 9.10 22.74 3.80
CA GLN A 154 10.20 23.29 4.60
C GLN A 154 11.32 23.85 3.71
N ALA A 155 11.70 23.14 2.64
CA ALA A 155 12.69 23.63 1.68
C ALA A 155 12.23 24.90 0.96
N ALA A 156 10.95 25.00 0.57
CA ALA A 156 10.40 26.21 -0.04
C ALA A 156 10.39 27.41 0.92
N VAL A 157 10.01 27.21 2.19
CA VAL A 157 10.07 28.26 3.22
C VAL A 157 11.51 28.70 3.47
N ALA A 158 12.45 27.76 3.55
CA ALA A 158 13.88 28.06 3.70
C ALA A 158 14.44 28.85 2.51
N ALA A 159 14.05 28.53 1.28
CA ALA A 159 14.47 29.26 0.08
C ALA A 159 13.92 30.70 0.07
N VAL A 160 12.63 30.88 0.39
CA VAL A 160 12.01 32.21 0.43
C VAL A 160 12.62 33.09 1.52
N THR A 161 12.90 32.52 2.70
CA THR A 161 13.55 33.26 3.80
C THR A 161 14.99 33.64 3.44
N ALA A 162 15.78 32.73 2.85
CA ALA A 162 17.11 33.02 2.37
C ALA A 162 17.14 34.15 1.32
N GLU A 163 16.21 34.13 0.34
CA GLU A 163 16.10 35.22 -0.65
C GLU A 163 15.72 36.57 -0.02
N GLN A 164 14.85 36.57 0.98
CA GLN A 164 14.46 37.80 1.67
C GLN A 164 15.62 38.39 2.48
N ASP A 165 16.39 37.55 3.15
CA ASP A 165 17.55 37.97 3.93
C ASP A 165 18.70 38.44 3.02
N GLU A 166 18.89 37.82 1.85
CA GLU A 166 19.84 38.30 0.83
C GLU A 166 19.40 39.65 0.25
N LYS A 167 18.11 39.86 -0.01
CA LYS A 167 17.59 41.15 -0.49
C LYS A 167 17.75 42.24 0.58
N LYS A 168 17.47 41.95 1.85
CA LYS A 168 17.65 42.91 2.95
C LYS A 168 19.12 43.28 3.15
N SER A 169 20.02 42.30 3.20
CA SER A 169 21.46 42.55 3.35
C SER A 169 22.03 43.37 2.19
N ARG A 170 21.63 43.10 0.94
CA ARG A 170 22.00 43.94 -0.22
C ARG A 170 21.46 45.36 -0.12
N GLN A 171 20.21 45.54 0.32
CA GLN A 171 19.64 46.87 0.51
C GLN A 171 20.36 47.66 1.61
N ASP A 172 20.69 47.00 2.72
CA ASP A 172 21.38 47.64 3.84
C ASP A 172 22.82 47.99 3.50
N ALA A 173 23.53 47.12 2.77
CA ALA A 173 24.85 47.43 2.21
C ALA A 173 24.80 48.64 1.26
N HIS A 174 23.78 48.75 0.39
CA HIS A 174 23.62 49.91 -0.51
C HIS A 174 23.29 51.21 0.23
N LYS A 175 22.47 51.14 1.27
CA LYS A 175 22.17 52.29 2.13
C LYS A 175 23.43 52.77 2.86
N GLN A 176 24.22 51.85 3.41
CA GLN A 176 25.49 52.15 4.06
C GLN A 176 26.47 52.78 3.06
N PHE A 177 26.62 52.18 1.88
CA PHE A 177 27.47 52.73 0.82
C PHE A 177 27.08 54.16 0.44
N LYS A 178 25.79 54.43 0.19
CA LYS A 178 25.31 55.80 -0.10
C LYS A 178 25.54 56.77 1.06
N LYS A 179 25.44 56.32 2.32
CA LYS A 179 25.72 57.14 3.50
C LYS A 179 27.18 57.53 3.53
N GLU A 180 28.10 56.59 3.33
CA GLU A 180 29.54 56.87 3.31
C GLU A 180 29.95 57.74 2.13
N GLN A 181 29.37 57.55 0.93
CA GLN A 181 29.59 58.48 -0.18
C GLN A 181 29.20 59.93 0.16
N ARG A 182 28.09 60.14 0.89
CA ARG A 182 27.68 61.49 1.32
C ARG A 182 28.63 62.06 2.37
N GLN A 183 29.08 61.25 3.32
CA GLN A 183 30.04 61.68 4.34
C GLN A 183 31.40 62.01 3.73
N LEU A 184 31.89 61.20 2.79
CA LEU A 184 33.12 61.48 2.05
C LEU A 184 33.02 62.79 1.25
N LYS A 185 31.89 63.02 0.55
CA LYS A 185 31.63 64.29 -0.15
C LYS A 185 31.66 65.49 0.81
N LEU A 186 31.11 65.34 2.01
CA LEU A 186 31.10 66.40 3.04
C LEU A 186 32.51 66.66 3.58
N ALA A 187 33.28 65.60 3.90
CA ALA A 187 34.67 65.70 4.32
C ALA A 187 35.53 66.39 3.25
N PHE A 188 35.33 66.04 1.98
CA PHE A 188 35.97 66.70 0.84
C PHE A 188 35.62 68.20 0.82
N LYS A 189 34.34 68.57 0.91
CA LYS A 189 33.92 69.98 0.91
C LYS A 189 34.53 70.79 2.06
N ASN A 190 34.65 70.21 3.24
CA ASN A 190 35.28 70.86 4.40
C ASN A 190 36.80 71.05 4.20
N ALA A 191 37.47 70.07 3.59
CA ALA A 191 38.89 70.16 3.26
C ALA A 191 39.23 71.16 2.14
N ALA A 192 38.26 71.51 1.29
CA ALA A 192 38.45 72.33 0.08
C ALA A 192 38.42 73.85 0.28
N PHE A 193 38.40 74.36 1.52
CA PHE A 193 37.98 75.73 1.84
C PHE A 193 38.80 76.87 1.18
N PHE A 194 39.89 76.59 0.45
CA PHE A 194 40.75 77.59 -0.20
C PHE A 194 41.29 77.23 -1.61
N GLY A 195 40.69 76.28 -2.34
CA GLY A 195 41.21 75.79 -3.64
C GLY A 195 40.23 75.86 -4.84
N ASP A 196 40.74 75.60 -6.05
CA ASP A 196 39.92 75.49 -7.27
C ASP A 196 38.91 74.34 -7.16
N VAL A 197 37.63 74.73 -7.11
CA VAL A 197 36.48 73.85 -6.92
C VAL A 197 36.41 72.78 -8.02
N THR A 198 36.80 73.11 -9.26
CA THR A 198 36.67 72.20 -10.41
C THR A 198 37.68 71.05 -10.36
N ALA A 199 38.93 71.34 -9.99
CA ALA A 199 39.98 70.34 -9.80
C ALA A 199 39.67 69.42 -8.62
N PHE A 200 39.05 69.95 -7.57
CA PHE A 200 38.68 69.18 -6.38
C PHE A 200 37.52 68.22 -6.65
N THR A 201 36.52 68.62 -7.44
CA THR A 201 35.43 67.73 -7.85
C THR A 201 35.91 66.54 -8.69
N ALA A 202 36.88 66.75 -9.59
CA ALA A 202 37.45 65.68 -10.40
C ALA A 202 38.24 64.64 -9.57
N LYS A 203 38.92 65.08 -8.50
CA LYS A 203 39.63 64.22 -7.54
C LYS A 203 38.66 63.35 -6.74
N LEU A 204 37.55 63.93 -6.28
CA LEU A 204 36.47 63.23 -5.59
C LEU A 204 35.83 62.14 -6.46
N ASP A 205 35.55 62.45 -7.72
CA ASP A 205 34.94 61.50 -8.65
C ASP A 205 35.87 60.32 -8.96
N LYS A 206 37.19 60.55 -9.07
CA LYS A 206 38.18 59.47 -9.18
C LYS A 206 38.19 58.55 -7.96
N ILE A 207 38.15 59.11 -6.75
CA ILE A 207 38.11 58.34 -5.50
C ILE A 207 36.83 57.50 -5.42
N LEU A 208 35.68 58.09 -5.72
CA LEU A 208 34.38 57.40 -5.72
C LEU A 208 34.27 56.32 -6.81
N ALA A 209 34.97 56.49 -7.94
CA ALA A 209 35.02 55.48 -8.99
C ALA A 209 35.91 54.29 -8.62
N ALA A 210 37.01 54.54 -7.91
CA ALA A 210 37.99 53.52 -7.56
C ALA A 210 37.62 52.73 -6.29
N LYS A 211 37.00 53.36 -5.29
CA LYS A 211 36.60 52.71 -4.03
C LYS A 211 35.11 52.38 -4.05
N LYS A 212 34.80 51.10 -4.30
CA LYS A 212 33.42 50.59 -4.44
C LYS A 212 32.92 49.86 -3.18
N ASP A 213 33.78 49.63 -2.22
CA ASP A 213 33.48 49.01 -0.95
C ASP A 213 33.30 50.07 0.16
N VAL A 214 32.43 49.76 1.14
CA VAL A 214 32.11 50.66 2.25
C VAL A 214 33.36 50.90 3.11
N ASP A 215 34.13 49.86 3.38
CA ASP A 215 35.30 49.92 4.26
C ASP A 215 36.39 50.84 3.69
N ALA A 216 36.67 50.79 2.39
CA ALA A 216 37.61 51.70 1.75
C ALA A 216 37.09 53.14 1.68
N LEU A 217 35.78 53.36 1.51
CA LEU A 217 35.21 54.72 1.59
C LEU A 217 35.35 55.30 3.01
N VAL A 218 35.12 54.48 4.04
CA VAL A 218 35.34 54.87 5.44
C VAL A 218 36.80 55.19 5.69
N ALA A 219 37.72 54.31 5.26
CA ALA A 219 39.16 54.52 5.43
C ALA A 219 39.61 55.85 4.81
N VAL A 220 39.25 56.08 3.54
CA VAL A 220 39.60 57.32 2.82
C VAL A 220 38.95 58.55 3.49
N ARG A 221 37.70 58.46 3.93
CA ARG A 221 37.05 59.55 4.68
C ARG A 221 37.80 59.86 5.96
N THR A 222 38.13 58.86 6.77
CA THR A 222 38.83 59.05 8.05
C THR A 222 40.23 59.64 7.86
N GLU A 223 40.94 59.23 6.81
CA GLU A 223 42.24 59.77 6.44
C GLU A 223 42.16 61.25 6.05
N ILE A 224 41.14 61.62 5.25
CA ILE A 224 40.90 63.02 4.85
C ILE A 224 40.45 63.88 6.03
N GLU A 225 39.58 63.38 6.90
CA GLU A 225 39.14 64.10 8.11
C GLU A 225 40.31 64.36 9.08
N ALA A 226 41.15 63.34 9.30
CA ALA A 226 42.35 63.47 10.13
C ALA A 226 43.36 64.47 9.53
N ALA A 227 43.60 64.39 8.21
CA ALA A 227 44.49 65.32 7.51
C ALA A 227 43.95 66.76 7.52
N HIS A 228 42.62 66.93 7.43
CA HIS A 228 42.01 68.24 7.56
C HIS A 228 42.21 68.83 8.97
N ALA A 229 42.03 68.02 10.02
CA ALA A 229 42.29 68.44 11.40
C ALA A 229 43.78 68.81 11.64
N ALA A 230 44.71 68.17 10.92
CA ALA A 230 46.14 68.47 10.94
C ALA A 230 46.57 69.64 10.02
N GLY A 231 45.64 70.22 9.25
CA GLY A 231 45.90 71.35 8.35
C GLY A 231 46.56 70.99 7.01
N ASN A 232 46.68 69.69 6.66
CA ASN A 232 47.31 69.22 5.42
C ASN A 232 46.38 68.45 4.47
N GLY A 233 45.06 68.60 4.64
CA GLY A 233 44.03 67.85 3.91
C GLY A 233 44.17 67.84 2.37
N ALA A 234 44.61 68.94 1.76
CA ALA A 234 44.79 69.02 0.31
C ALA A 234 45.93 68.12 -0.21
N ALA A 235 47.06 68.04 0.51
CA ALA A 235 48.20 67.22 0.12
C ALA A 235 47.88 65.72 0.22
N VAL A 236 47.14 65.32 1.25
CA VAL A 236 46.73 63.93 1.47
C VAL A 236 45.70 63.49 0.42
N VAL A 237 44.77 64.37 0.02
CA VAL A 237 43.87 64.09 -1.10
C VAL A 237 44.64 63.83 -2.40
N ASP A 238 45.71 64.60 -2.66
CA ASP A 238 46.53 64.43 -3.86
C ASP A 238 47.34 63.14 -3.83
N GLU A 239 47.85 62.76 -2.67
CA GLU A 239 48.53 61.49 -2.45
C GLU A 239 47.57 60.30 -2.61
N ILE A 240 46.35 60.39 -2.08
CA ILE A 240 45.32 59.36 -2.23
C ILE A 240 44.99 59.21 -3.72
N VAL A 241 44.76 60.30 -4.46
CA VAL A 241 44.45 60.25 -5.90
C VAL A 241 45.64 59.72 -6.72
N ALA A 242 46.87 59.99 -6.32
CA ALA A 242 48.06 59.45 -6.98
C ALA A 242 48.26 57.95 -6.76
N LYS A 243 47.69 57.39 -5.68
CA LYS A 243 47.73 55.95 -5.35
C LYS A 243 46.56 55.14 -5.95
N LEU A 244 45.58 55.81 -6.56
CA LEU A 244 44.44 55.18 -7.25
C LEU A 244 44.79 54.80 -8.69
#